data_AF-A0A1B9G9W6-F1
#
_entry.id   AF-A0A1B9G9W6-F1
#
_cell.length_a   1.000
_cell.length_b   1.000
_cell.length_c   1.000
_cell.angle_alpha   90.00
_cell.angle_beta   90.00
_cell.angle_gamma   90.00
#
_symmetry.space_group_name_H-M   'P 1'
#
loop_
_entity.id
_entity.type
_entity.pdbx_description
1 polymer ?
#
loop_
_entity_poly.entity_id
_entity_poly.type
_entity_poly.pdbx_seq_one_letter_code
_entity_poly.pdbx_strand_id
1 'polypeptide(L)'
;MPRTPKRSSMPFKPYTLQSRLEVEEEEPKPRITSSPSPVPSSPTKRSWSSEEFMQLHEHVKKNGCTAWDRAVQDRTGNQCYKVWIQTLDPYLKNAIMSKGRSG
;
A
#
# COMPACT_ATOMS: atom_id res chain seq x y z
N MET A 1 -56.46 -16.26 20.32
CA MET A 1 -56.18 -15.63 19.01
C MET A 1 -54.68 -15.73 18.72
N PRO A 2 -54.26 -16.25 17.55
CA PRO A 2 -52.85 -16.41 17.19
C PRO A 2 -52.30 -15.12 16.56
N ARG A 3 -51.02 -14.79 16.78
CA ARG A 3 -50.29 -13.79 15.98
C ARG A 3 -48.85 -14.25 15.76
N THR A 4 -48.59 -14.81 14.59
CA THR A 4 -47.23 -15.03 14.06
C THR A 4 -46.65 -13.71 13.56
N PRO A 5 -45.36 -13.41 13.77
CA PRO A 5 -44.71 -12.32 13.07
C PRO A 5 -44.36 -12.71 11.62
N LYS A 6 -44.75 -11.84 10.69
CA LYS A 6 -44.54 -11.97 9.24
C LYS A 6 -43.06 -11.79 8.88
N ARG A 7 -42.55 -12.77 8.14
CA ARG A 7 -41.30 -12.78 7.38
C ARG A 7 -41.23 -11.56 6.44
N SER A 8 -40.38 -10.58 6.75
CA SER A 8 -40.04 -9.50 5.83
C SER A 8 -38.92 -9.97 4.90
N SER A 9 -39.33 -10.51 3.75
CA SER A 9 -38.45 -10.97 2.68
C SER A 9 -37.97 -9.76 1.88
N MET A 10 -36.82 -9.18 2.23
CA MET A 10 -36.21 -8.14 1.42
C MET A 10 -35.75 -8.74 0.08
N PRO A 11 -36.09 -8.12 -1.07
CA PRO A 11 -35.66 -8.61 -2.37
C PRO A 11 -34.16 -8.34 -2.55
N PHE A 12 -33.37 -9.42 -2.52
CA PHE A 12 -32.00 -9.41 -3.00
C PHE A 12 -32.02 -9.14 -4.51
N LYS A 13 -31.62 -7.94 -4.92
CA LYS A 13 -31.29 -7.66 -6.32
C LYS A 13 -29.94 -8.31 -6.61
N PRO A 14 -29.80 -9.19 -7.60
CA PRO A 14 -28.50 -9.71 -7.99
C PRO A 14 -27.68 -8.57 -8.60
N TYR A 15 -26.50 -8.31 -8.03
CA TYR A 15 -25.54 -7.42 -8.68
C TYR A 15 -25.11 -8.09 -9.99
N THR A 16 -25.37 -7.43 -11.11
CA THR A 16 -24.87 -7.82 -12.43
C THR A 16 -23.35 -7.64 -12.44
N LEU A 17 -22.62 -8.74 -12.30
CA LEU A 17 -21.20 -8.82 -12.66
C LEU A 17 -21.12 -8.76 -14.19
N GLN A 18 -21.07 -7.55 -14.76
CA GLN A 18 -20.65 -7.41 -16.15
C GLN A 18 -19.15 -7.69 -16.23
N SER A 19 -18.87 -8.91 -16.66
CA SER A 19 -17.66 -9.31 -17.35
C SER A 19 -17.22 -8.22 -18.32
N ARG A 20 -16.05 -7.64 -18.07
CA ARG A 20 -15.25 -7.02 -19.12
C ARG A 20 -13.88 -7.71 -19.13
N LEU A 21 -13.86 -8.90 -19.70
CA LEU A 21 -12.66 -9.46 -20.31
C LEU A 21 -12.63 -8.96 -21.75
N GLU A 22 -11.70 -8.06 -22.06
CA GLU A 22 -10.96 -7.92 -23.33
C GLU A 22 -10.09 -6.67 -23.18
N VAL A 23 -8.79 -6.86 -22.91
CA VAL A 23 -7.71 -6.89 -23.90
C VAL A 23 -7.53 -5.51 -24.51
N GLU A 24 -6.45 -4.81 -24.14
CA GLU A 24 -5.40 -4.41 -25.10
C GLU A 24 -4.23 -3.76 -24.36
N GLU A 25 -3.07 -4.27 -24.72
CA GLU A 25 -1.72 -3.83 -24.44
C GLU A 25 -1.44 -2.57 -25.29
N GLU A 26 -1.12 -1.44 -24.65
CA GLU A 26 -0.34 -0.37 -25.29
C GLU A 26 0.40 0.47 -24.23
N GLU A 27 1.68 0.71 -24.54
CA GLU A 27 2.70 1.44 -23.78
C GLU A 27 2.45 2.97 -23.70
N PRO A 28 3.21 3.73 -22.88
CA PRO A 28 2.74 4.95 -22.22
C PRO A 28 3.06 6.27 -22.96
N LYS A 29 2.13 7.25 -22.92
CA LYS A 29 2.45 8.69 -22.93
C LYS A 29 1.32 9.58 -22.39
N PRO A 30 1.63 10.76 -21.82
CA PRO A 30 0.86 11.39 -20.75
C PRO A 30 -0.24 12.31 -21.27
N ARG A 31 -1.44 12.23 -20.66
CA ARG A 31 -2.52 13.19 -20.91
C ARG A 31 -2.91 13.90 -19.61
N ILE A 32 -2.51 15.17 -19.58
CA ILE A 32 -2.93 16.17 -18.60
C ILE A 32 -4.45 16.40 -18.76
N THR A 33 -5.07 16.86 -17.67
CA THR A 33 -6.41 17.46 -17.54
C THR A 33 -7.62 16.53 -17.49
N SER A 34 -8.06 16.22 -16.27
CA SER A 34 -9.38 16.68 -15.81
C SER A 34 -9.45 16.67 -14.29
N SER A 35 -9.65 17.87 -13.74
CA SER A 35 -9.95 18.15 -12.35
C SER A 35 -11.24 17.47 -11.90
N PRO A 36 -11.28 16.81 -10.74
CA PRO A 36 -12.47 16.76 -9.91
C PRO A 36 -12.27 17.67 -8.69
N SER A 37 -13.28 18.50 -8.42
CA SER A 37 -13.40 19.40 -7.27
C SER A 37 -12.86 18.83 -5.95
N PRO A 38 -12.26 19.68 -5.08
CA PRO A 38 -11.66 19.25 -3.83
C PRO A 38 -12.74 18.92 -2.80
N VAL A 39 -13.16 17.66 -2.77
CA VAL A 39 -13.66 17.08 -1.51
C VAL A 39 -12.46 17.00 -0.56
N PRO A 40 -12.57 17.38 0.72
CA PRO A 40 -11.51 17.12 1.70
C PRO A 40 -11.44 15.60 1.91
N SER A 41 -10.69 14.94 1.04
CA SER A 41 -10.35 13.54 1.19
C SER A 41 -9.56 13.43 2.48
N SER A 42 -10.12 12.69 3.43
CA SER A 42 -9.42 12.17 4.61
C SER A 42 -7.98 11.79 4.23
N PRO A 43 -6.96 12.10 5.05
CA PRO A 43 -5.56 11.93 4.67
C PRO A 43 -5.33 10.50 4.20
N THR A 44 -5.24 10.33 2.89
CA THR A 44 -4.97 9.04 2.28
C THR A 44 -3.58 8.65 2.75
N LYS A 45 -3.49 7.54 3.49
CA LYS A 45 -2.21 7.04 4.00
C LYS A 45 -1.33 6.75 2.77
N ARG A 46 -0.36 7.62 2.48
CA ARG A 46 0.56 7.46 1.35
C ARG A 46 1.35 6.16 1.54
N SER A 47 1.07 5.16 0.70
CA SER A 47 1.79 3.88 0.68
C SER A 47 3.27 4.08 0.41
N TRP A 48 4.11 3.18 0.91
CA TRP A 48 5.56 3.21 0.65
C TRP A 48 5.87 2.64 -0.73
N SER A 49 6.59 3.40 -1.55
CA SER A 49 7.09 2.96 -2.86
C SER A 49 8.37 2.14 -2.71
N SER A 50 8.65 1.27 -3.68
CA SER A 50 9.92 0.54 -3.77
C SER A 50 11.12 1.48 -3.75
N GLU A 51 11.04 2.61 -4.45
CA GLU A 51 12.12 3.60 -4.49
C GLU A 51 12.39 4.23 -3.12
N GLU A 52 11.35 4.54 -2.35
CA GLU A 52 11.48 5.05 -0.97
C GLU A 52 12.16 4.01 -0.06
N PHE A 53 11.82 2.72 -0.21
CA PHE A 53 12.48 1.64 0.53
C PHE A 53 13.97 1.51 0.16
N MET A 54 14.32 1.64 -1.13
CA MET A 54 15.72 1.62 -1.56
C MET A 54 16.51 2.79 -1.00
N GLN A 55 15.95 4.00 -1.03
CA GLN A 55 16.57 5.19 -0.42
C GLN A 55 16.80 4.99 1.07
N LEU A 56 15.80 4.48 1.79
CA LEU A 56 15.90 4.18 3.22
C LEU A 56 17.00 3.16 3.50
N HIS A 57 17.08 2.10 2.71
CA HIS A 57 18.10 1.07 2.83
C HIS A 57 19.51 1.62 2.54
N GLU A 58 19.69 2.38 1.47
CA GLU A 58 20.96 3.02 1.14
C GLU A 58 21.41 4.03 2.20
N HIS A 59 20.47 4.78 2.79
CA HIS A 59 20.77 5.67 3.91
C HIS A 59 21.29 4.88 5.11
N VAL A 60 20.62 3.79 5.50
CA VAL A 60 21.08 2.97 6.64
C VAL A 60 22.42 2.31 6.35
N LYS A 61 22.66 1.89 5.11
CA LYS A 61 23.95 1.32 4.69
C LYS A 61 25.10 2.33 4.81
N LYS A 62 24.84 3.62 4.53
CA LYS A 62 25.86 4.68 4.57
C LYS A 62 26.05 5.29 5.95
N ASN A 63 24.94 5.58 6.63
CA ASN A 63 24.89 6.39 7.86
C ASN A 63 24.51 5.57 9.11
N GLY A 64 24.21 4.28 8.94
CA GLY A 64 23.66 3.43 9.99
C GLY A 64 22.21 3.79 10.33
N CYS A 65 21.71 3.22 11.44
CA CYS A 65 20.36 3.45 11.96
C CYS A 65 20.22 4.81 12.69
N THR A 66 20.80 5.87 12.12
CA THR A 66 20.83 7.22 12.70
C THR A 66 20.34 8.26 11.69
N ALA A 67 19.98 9.46 12.17
CA ALA A 67 19.58 10.60 11.33
C ALA A 67 18.44 10.29 10.32
N TRP A 68 17.33 9.76 10.81
CA TRP A 68 16.19 9.34 9.97
C TRP A 68 15.49 10.49 9.22
N ASP A 69 15.61 11.73 9.70
CA ASP A 69 14.91 12.91 9.13
C ASP A 69 15.33 13.26 7.70
N ARG A 70 16.43 12.67 7.20
CA ARG A 70 16.93 12.87 5.83
C ARG A 70 17.05 11.58 5.04
N ALA A 71 16.48 10.48 5.54
CA ALA A 71 16.65 9.16 4.93
C ALA A 71 15.87 9.01 3.62
N VAL A 72 14.69 9.62 3.51
CA VAL A 72 13.83 9.55 2.32
C VAL A 72 13.21 10.92 2.08
N GLN A 73 13.27 11.38 0.84
CA GLN A 73 12.63 12.64 0.44
C GLN A 73 11.11 12.48 0.57
N ASP A 74 10.42 13.47 1.15
CA ASP A 74 8.98 13.46 1.48
C ASP A 74 8.51 12.56 2.64
N ARG A 75 9.41 11.96 3.42
CA ARG A 75 9.04 11.20 4.63
C ARG A 75 9.65 11.80 5.88
N THR A 76 8.90 11.74 6.97
CA THR A 76 9.41 12.16 8.29
C THR A 76 10.32 11.07 8.87
N GLY A 77 11.33 11.44 9.66
CA GLY A 77 12.22 10.46 10.29
C GLY A 77 11.49 9.40 11.12
N ASN A 78 10.41 9.78 11.81
CA ASN A 78 9.56 8.82 12.52
C ASN A 78 8.89 7.78 11.62
N GLN A 79 8.52 8.15 10.39
CA GLN A 79 7.92 7.22 9.44
C GLN A 79 9.00 6.24 8.93
N CYS A 80 10.18 6.77 8.59
CA CYS A 80 11.35 5.98 8.19
C CYS A 80 11.74 4.96 9.27
N TYR A 81 11.86 5.39 10.52
CA TYR A 81 12.20 4.51 11.64
C TYR A 81 11.15 3.40 11.82
N LYS A 82 9.85 3.75 11.82
CA LYS A 82 8.78 2.75 11.95
C LYS A 82 8.84 1.69 10.85
N VAL A 83 9.00 2.11 9.61
CA VAL A 83 9.05 1.20 8.47
C VAL A 83 10.33 0.36 8.44
N TRP A 84 11.45 0.93 8.88
CA TRP A 84 12.69 0.18 9.04
C TRP A 84 12.50 -1.00 9.99
N ILE A 85 12.01 -0.74 11.20
CA ILE A 85 11.85 -1.76 12.24
C ILE A 85 10.73 -2.76 11.91
N GLN A 86 9.63 -2.31 11.30
CA GLN A 86 8.48 -3.18 11.03
C GLN A 86 8.60 -4.00 9.75
N THR A 87 9.38 -3.53 8.76
CA THR A 87 9.36 -4.11 7.42
C THR A 87 10.75 -4.49 6.92
N LEU A 88 11.67 -3.53 6.82
CA LEU A 88 12.97 -3.78 6.18
C LEU A 88 13.89 -4.67 7.01
N ASP A 89 14.07 -4.36 8.30
CA ASP A 89 14.94 -5.12 9.21
C ASP A 89 14.53 -6.60 9.34
N PRO A 90 13.24 -6.94 9.63
CA PRO A 90 12.84 -8.34 9.70
C PRO A 90 12.95 -9.05 8.34
N TYR A 91 12.63 -8.36 7.23
CA TYR A 91 12.80 -8.92 5.90
C TYR A 91 14.25 -9.29 5.61
N LEU A 92 15.19 -8.41 5.94
CA LEU A 92 16.62 -8.63 5.72
C LEU A 92 17.17 -9.77 6.59
N LYS A 93 16.79 -9.79 7.88
CA LYS A 93 17.13 -10.90 8.80
C LYS A 93 16.60 -12.24 8.27
N ASN A 94 15.34 -12.28 7.86
CA ASN A 94 14.73 -13.49 7.31
C ASN A 94 15.38 -13.95 6.01
N ALA A 95 15.78 -13.01 5.14
CA ALA A 95 16.48 -13.32 3.91
C ALA A 95 17.85 -13.97 4.19
N ILE A 96 18.61 -13.45 5.16
CA ILE A 96 19.91 -14.03 5.57
C ILE A 96 19.71 -15.42 6.19
N MET A 97 18.76 -15.57 7.12
CA MET A 97 18.45 -16.85 7.77
C MET A 97 18.01 -17.92 6.75
N SER A 98 17.20 -17.55 5.76
CA SER A 98 16.73 -18.47 4.73
C SER A 98 17.86 -18.90 3.80
N LYS A 99 18.78 -17.98 3.47
CA LYS A 99 19.93 -18.28 2.62
C LYS A 99 20.96 -19.19 3.29
N GLY A 100 21.08 -19.14 4.61
CA GLY A 100 21.99 -19.99 5.39
C GLY A 100 21.55 -21.44 5.58
N ARG A 101 20.32 -21.82 5.16
CA ARG A 101 19.72 -23.14 5.41
C ARG A 101 19.71 -24.06 4.18
N SER A 102 20.36 -23.64 3.10
CA SER A 102 20.40 -24.33 1.80
C SER A 102 21.76 -24.97 1.49
N GLY A 103 22.62 -25.17 2.49
CA GLY A 103 23.96 -25.76 2.35
C GLY A 103 24.05 -27.14 2.98
#